data_AF-A0AAW0M7T1-F1
#
_entry.id   AF-A0AAW0M7T1-F1
#
_cell.length_a   1.000
_cell.length_b   1.000
_cell.length_c   1.000
_cell.angle_alpha   90.00
_cell.angle_beta   90.00
_cell.angle_gamma   90.00
#
_symmetry.space_group_name_H-M   'P 1'
#
loop_
_entity.id
_entity.type
_entity.pdbx_description
1 polymer ?
#
loop_
_entity_poly.entity_id
_entity_poly.type
_entity_poly.pdbx_seq_one_letter_code
_entity_poly.pdbx_strand_id
1 'polypeptide(L)'
;MARISEPLIVGRVIGDVLDSFTPSIKMSITYNNKQVCNGHEFYPSTVTNKPRVEVQGGDMRSFFTLVMTDPDVPGPSDPYLREHLHWFVFVLFKQKRRQSVTPPSSRDHFNTRSFAAENDLGLPVAAVYFNAQRETAARRR
;
A
#
# COMPACT_ATOMS: atom_id res chain seq x y z
N MET A 1 6.38 1.17 -20.40
CA MET A 1 5.65 0.34 -19.43
C MET A 1 6.56 -0.12 -18.28
N ALA A 2 7.77 -0.63 -18.52
CA ALA A 2 8.72 -1.06 -17.47
C ALA A 2 9.14 0.03 -16.44
N ARG A 3 9.16 1.33 -16.83
CA ARG A 3 9.60 2.42 -15.94
C ARG A 3 8.66 2.72 -14.76
N ILE A 4 7.39 2.31 -14.81
CA ILE A 4 6.40 2.63 -13.75
C ILE A 4 6.54 1.66 -12.57
N SER A 5 6.89 0.41 -12.84
CA SER A 5 7.07 -0.63 -11.82
C SER A 5 8.49 -0.71 -11.26
N GLU A 6 9.48 -0.09 -11.92
CA GLU A 6 10.88 -0.10 -11.48
C GLU A 6 11.07 0.34 -10.01
N PRO A 7 10.44 1.43 -9.51
CA PRO A 7 10.55 1.79 -8.10
C PRO A 7 9.93 0.74 -7.15
N LEU A 8 8.89 0.02 -7.58
CA LEU A 8 8.26 -1.05 -6.79
C LEU A 8 9.14 -2.30 -6.70
N ILE A 9 9.97 -2.55 -7.72
CA ILE A 9 10.95 -3.65 -7.70
C ILE A 9 12.14 -3.26 -6.83
N VAL A 10 12.68 -2.04 -7.01
CA VAL A 10 13.81 -1.53 -6.22
C VAL A 10 13.45 -1.46 -4.74
N GLY A 11 12.23 -0.98 -4.42
CA GLY A 11 11.68 -0.97 -3.07
C GLY A 11 11.19 -2.34 -2.57
N ARG A 12 11.38 -3.42 -3.33
CA ARG A 12 10.96 -4.81 -3.01
C ARG A 12 9.46 -5.03 -2.77
N VAL A 13 8.61 -4.04 -3.04
CA VAL A 13 7.14 -4.22 -3.03
C VAL A 13 6.76 -5.38 -3.96
N ILE A 14 7.29 -5.36 -5.20
CA ILE A 14 7.23 -6.52 -6.09
C ILE A 14 8.35 -7.47 -5.67
N GLY A 15 7.99 -8.69 -5.29
CA GLY A 15 8.90 -9.64 -4.66
C GLY A 15 8.42 -10.00 -3.26
N ASP A 16 8.35 -9.03 -2.35
CA ASP A 16 8.01 -9.31 -0.95
C ASP A 16 6.48 -9.32 -0.76
N VAL A 17 5.78 -8.29 -1.27
CA VAL A 17 4.33 -8.11 -1.06
C VAL A 17 3.49 -8.57 -2.25
N LEU A 18 3.95 -8.30 -3.47
CA LEU A 18 3.20 -8.49 -4.72
C LEU A 18 3.96 -9.32 -5.75
N ASP A 19 3.22 -9.99 -6.61
CA ASP A 19 3.76 -10.54 -7.85
C ASP A 19 3.93 -9.45 -8.91
N SER A 20 4.75 -9.72 -9.92
CA SER A 20 4.94 -8.79 -11.03
C SER A 20 3.63 -8.57 -11.78
N PHE A 21 3.33 -7.31 -12.09
CA PHE A 21 2.08 -6.91 -12.76
C PHE A 21 2.33 -5.71 -13.69
N THR A 22 1.38 -5.48 -14.59
CA THR A 22 1.38 -4.28 -15.46
C THR A 22 0.36 -3.28 -14.93
N PRO A 23 0.79 -2.10 -14.41
CA PRO A 23 -0.12 -1.06 -13.98
C PRO A 23 -1.06 -0.64 -15.11
N SER A 24 -2.36 -0.63 -14.84
CA SER A 24 -3.41 -0.31 -15.83
C SER A 24 -4.37 0.79 -15.38
N ILE A 25 -4.34 1.15 -14.10
CA ILE A 25 -5.20 2.17 -13.50
C ILE A 25 -4.31 3.21 -12.81
N LYS A 26 -4.62 4.49 -12.96
CA LYS A 26 -3.89 5.55 -12.27
C LYS A 26 -4.52 5.79 -10.90
N MET A 27 -3.74 5.52 -9.86
CA MET A 27 -4.10 5.80 -8.47
C MET A 27 -3.26 6.97 -7.96
N SER A 28 -3.87 7.88 -7.20
CA SER A 28 -3.15 8.95 -6.49
C SER A 28 -3.63 9.03 -5.04
N ILE A 29 -2.66 9.03 -4.13
CA ILE A 29 -2.88 9.04 -2.69
C ILE A 29 -2.25 10.31 -2.13
N THR A 30 -3.00 11.05 -1.32
CA THR A 30 -2.59 12.34 -0.80
C THR A 30 -2.89 12.44 0.70
N TYR A 31 -1.86 12.76 1.49
CA TYR A 31 -1.96 13.10 2.91
C TYR A 31 -1.67 14.59 3.08
N ASN A 32 -2.59 15.36 3.68
CA ASN A 32 -2.38 16.79 3.98
C ASN A 32 -1.81 17.59 2.79
N ASN A 33 -2.38 17.42 1.59
CA ASN A 33 -1.94 18.01 0.31
C ASN A 33 -0.56 17.55 -0.21
N LYS A 34 0.10 16.59 0.44
CA LYS A 34 1.32 15.93 -0.03
C LYS A 34 0.98 14.60 -0.71
N GLN A 35 1.30 14.49 -1.98
CA GLN A 35 1.12 13.25 -2.73
C GLN A 35 2.15 12.20 -2.32
N VAL A 36 1.68 10.96 -2.20
CA VAL A 36 2.51 9.77 -1.97
C VAL A 36 3.22 9.39 -3.28
N CYS A 37 4.54 9.21 -3.20
CA CYS A 37 5.38 8.70 -4.28
C CYS A 37 6.22 7.55 -3.74
N ASN A 38 6.55 6.58 -4.60
CA ASN A 38 7.34 5.40 -4.24
C ASN A 38 8.65 5.80 -3.53
N GLY A 39 8.86 5.26 -2.34
CA GLY A 39 10.08 5.45 -1.54
C GLY A 39 10.19 6.80 -0.83
N HIS A 40 9.21 7.71 -0.97
CA HIS A 40 9.22 8.95 -0.21
C HIS A 40 9.02 8.69 1.28
N GLU A 41 9.59 9.58 2.10
CA GLU A 41 9.39 9.56 3.53
C GLU A 41 8.24 10.48 3.97
N PHE A 42 7.48 9.97 4.94
CA PHE A 42 6.45 10.69 5.65
C PHE A 42 6.71 10.63 7.15
N TYR A 43 6.41 11.70 7.86
CA TYR A 43 6.42 11.63 9.32
C TYR A 43 5.15 10.93 9.81
N PRO A 44 5.23 10.08 10.85
CA PRO A 44 4.06 9.44 11.45
C PRO A 44 2.94 10.43 11.78
N SER A 45 3.31 11.64 12.25
CA SER A 45 2.40 12.76 12.52
C SER A 45 1.55 13.15 11.30
N THR A 46 2.11 13.07 10.10
CA THR A 46 1.46 13.46 8.83
C THR A 46 0.52 12.39 8.26
N VAL A 47 0.61 11.14 8.73
CA VAL A 47 -0.15 10.00 8.20
C VAL A 47 -1.17 9.43 9.20
N THR A 48 -1.47 10.20 10.25
CA THR A 48 -2.44 9.86 11.30
C THR A 48 -3.88 9.76 10.77
N ASN A 49 -4.26 10.65 9.86
CA ASN A 49 -5.59 10.69 9.26
C ASN A 49 -5.64 9.89 7.96
N LYS A 50 -6.81 9.34 7.61
CA LYS A 50 -6.99 8.65 6.33
C LYS A 50 -6.61 9.56 5.15
N PRO A 51 -5.91 9.04 4.12
CA PRO A 51 -5.56 9.84 2.96
C PRO A 51 -6.77 10.09 2.06
N ARG A 52 -6.66 11.08 1.18
CA ARG A 52 -7.51 11.19 -0.01
C ARG A 52 -6.97 10.23 -1.07
N VAL A 53 -7.85 9.41 -1.64
CA VAL A 53 -7.52 8.46 -2.71
C VAL A 53 -8.35 8.80 -3.94
N GLU A 54 -7.68 8.95 -5.08
CA GLU A 54 -8.29 9.14 -6.38
C GLU A 54 -7.92 8.00 -7.32
N VAL A 55 -8.92 7.42 -7.98
CA VAL A 55 -8.75 6.32 -8.93
C VAL A 55 -9.25 6.80 -10.30
N GLN A 56 -8.36 6.78 -11.30
CA GLN A 56 -8.63 7.23 -12.67
C GLN A 56 -8.41 6.07 -13.65
N GLY A 57 -9.30 5.91 -14.63
CA GLY A 57 -9.15 4.91 -15.70
C GLY A 57 -10.08 3.69 -15.62
N GLY A 58 -11.15 3.74 -14.83
CA GLY A 58 -12.24 2.76 -14.86
C GLY A 58 -13.48 3.30 -15.58
N ASP A 59 -14.39 2.40 -15.97
CA ASP A 59 -15.76 2.79 -16.31
C ASP A 59 -16.60 2.99 -15.02
N MET A 60 -17.77 3.60 -15.13
CA MET A 60 -18.69 3.81 -13.98
C MET A 60 -19.22 2.50 -13.37
N ARG A 61 -18.90 1.35 -13.99
CA ARG A 61 -19.31 0.01 -13.56
C ARG A 61 -18.16 -0.79 -12.95
N SER A 62 -16.96 -0.22 -12.88
CA SER A 62 -15.80 -0.87 -12.30
C SER A 62 -15.79 -0.65 -10.79
N PHE A 63 -15.53 -1.71 -10.04
CA PHE A 63 -15.36 -1.68 -8.59
C PHE A 63 -13.91 -2.00 -8.26
N PHE A 64 -13.40 -1.39 -7.21
CA PHE A 64 -12.02 -1.54 -6.79
C PHE A 64 -11.92 -1.79 -5.30
N THR A 65 -10.90 -2.54 -4.92
CA THR A 65 -10.51 -2.77 -3.53
C THR A 65 -9.15 -2.15 -3.30
N LEU A 66 -9.05 -1.25 -2.33
CA LEU A 66 -7.79 -0.68 -1.88
C LEU A 66 -7.35 -1.40 -0.61
N VAL A 67 -6.13 -1.92 -0.63
CA VAL A 67 -5.45 -2.51 0.52
C VAL A 67 -4.31 -1.58 0.92
N MET A 68 -4.18 -1.31 2.22
CA MET A 68 -3.02 -0.65 2.82
C MET A 68 -2.40 -1.64 3.81
N THR A 69 -1.14 -1.99 3.62
CA THR A 69 -0.41 -2.97 4.45
C THR A 69 0.96 -2.43 4.86
N ASP A 70 1.44 -2.88 6.01
CA ASP A 70 2.79 -2.65 6.53
C ASP A 70 3.47 -4.02 6.66
N PRO A 71 4.32 -4.44 5.71
CA PRO A 71 4.90 -5.77 5.69
C PRO A 71 6.10 -5.91 6.62
N ASP A 72 6.62 -4.81 7.18
CA ASP A 72 7.81 -4.79 8.05
C ASP A 72 7.47 -4.90 9.54
N VAL A 73 6.18 -4.82 9.90
CA VAL A 73 5.74 -4.91 11.29
C VAL A 73 5.37 -6.35 11.63
N PRO A 74 6.08 -7.01 12.58
CA PRO A 74 5.63 -8.26 13.14
C PRO A 74 4.30 -8.05 13.88
N GLY A 75 3.51 -9.11 14.05
CA GLY A 75 2.21 -9.01 14.72
C GLY A 75 2.28 -8.27 16.08
N PRO A 76 1.17 -7.71 16.57
CA PRO A 76 1.12 -6.94 17.82
C PRO A 76 1.62 -7.72 19.05
N SER A 77 1.72 -9.04 18.95
CA SER A 77 2.30 -9.96 19.94
C SER A 77 3.84 -10.00 19.98
N ASP A 78 4.55 -9.46 18.97
CA ASP A 78 6.02 -9.48 18.91
C ASP A 78 6.63 -8.07 18.72
N PRO A 79 6.58 -7.22 19.78
CA PRO A 79 6.79 -5.78 19.65
C PRO A 79 8.26 -5.30 19.59
N TYR A 80 9.25 -6.15 19.38
CA TYR A 80 10.68 -5.73 19.45
C TYR A 80 11.08 -4.75 18.33
N LEU A 81 10.23 -4.56 17.31
CA LEU A 81 10.43 -3.58 16.23
C LEU A 81 9.63 -2.27 16.41
N ARG A 82 9.00 -2.02 17.58
CA ARG A 82 8.24 -0.78 17.89
C ARG A 82 8.99 0.54 17.63
N GLU A 83 10.31 0.48 17.44
CA GLU A 83 11.18 1.63 17.21
C GLU A 83 11.49 1.90 15.72
N HIS A 84 10.96 1.12 14.77
CA HIS A 84 11.47 1.05 13.40
C HIS A 84 10.63 1.78 12.35
N LEU A 85 11.32 2.16 11.27
CA LEU A 85 10.78 2.62 9.99
C LEU A 85 9.58 1.76 9.56
N HIS A 86 8.39 2.37 9.51
CA HIS A 86 7.20 1.74 8.94
C HIS A 86 7.24 1.82 7.42
N TRP A 87 6.86 0.74 6.74
CA TRP A 87 6.83 0.68 5.29
C TRP A 87 5.40 0.48 4.81
N PHE A 88 4.73 1.55 4.38
CA PHE A 88 3.34 1.48 3.99
C PHE A 88 3.19 1.23 2.50
N VAL A 89 2.52 0.14 2.13
CA VAL A 89 2.22 -0.25 0.75
C VAL A 89 0.72 -0.16 0.50
N PHE A 90 0.33 0.61 -0.51
CA PHE A 90 -1.02 0.67 -1.03
C PHE A 90 -1.14 -0.12 -2.31
N VAL A 91 -2.16 -0.97 -2.38
CA VAL A 91 -2.40 -1.87 -3.51
C VAL A 91 -3.85 -1.76 -3.93
N LEU A 92 -4.06 -1.48 -5.21
CA LEU A 92 -5.39 -1.38 -5.80
C LEU A 92 -5.67 -2.62 -6.66
N PHE A 93 -6.78 -3.28 -6.38
CA PHE A 93 -7.30 -4.40 -7.15
C PHE A 93 -8.60 -4.01 -7.85
N LYS A 94 -8.83 -4.55 -9.05
CA LYS A 94 -10.12 -4.44 -9.72
C LYS A 94 -10.99 -5.64 -9.34
N GLN A 95 -12.18 -5.39 -8.80
CA GLN A 95 -13.13 -6.44 -8.48
C GLN A 95 -13.84 -6.94 -9.75
N LYS A 96 -14.08 -8.25 -9.83
CA LYS A 96 -14.88 -8.85 -10.89
C LYS A 96 -16.38 -8.59 -10.73
N ARG A 97 -16.85 -8.42 -9.48
CA ARG A 97 -18.26 -8.22 -9.12
C ARG A 97 -18.40 -7.22 -7.97
N ARG A 98 -19.60 -6.64 -7.82
CA ARG A 98 -19.94 -5.82 -6.64
C ARG A 98 -19.95 -6.70 -5.39
N GLN A 99 -19.52 -6.13 -4.26
CA GLN A 99 -19.63 -6.73 -2.92
C GLN A 99 -19.06 -8.17 -2.83
N SER A 100 -17.99 -8.46 -3.56
CA SER A 100 -17.38 -9.80 -3.60
C SER A 100 -16.22 -9.97 -2.62
N VAL A 101 -15.93 -8.96 -1.80
CA VAL A 101 -14.74 -8.93 -0.95
C VAL A 101 -15.13 -8.99 0.51
N THR A 102 -14.58 -9.98 1.22
CA THR A 102 -14.73 -10.12 2.66
C THR A 102 -13.52 -9.47 3.34
N PRO A 103 -13.72 -8.54 4.29
CA PRO A 103 -12.61 -7.95 5.02
C PRO A 103 -11.88 -9.03 5.86
N PRO A 104 -10.56 -8.93 6.05
CA PRO A 104 -9.82 -9.89 6.85
C PRO A 104 -10.29 -9.84 8.31
N SER A 105 -10.33 -11.01 8.96
CA SER A 105 -10.77 -11.16 10.36
C SER A 105 -9.75 -10.65 11.37
N SER A 106 -8.47 -10.59 10.99
CA SER A 106 -7.37 -10.03 11.78
C SER A 106 -6.46 -9.17 10.90
N ARG A 107 -5.79 -8.20 11.53
CA ARG A 107 -4.72 -7.42 10.91
C ARG A 107 -3.38 -8.16 10.98
N ASP A 108 -3.27 -9.13 11.87
CA ASP A 108 -2.02 -9.82 12.17
C ASP A 108 -1.70 -10.81 11.06
N HIS A 109 -0.43 -10.85 10.64
CA HIS A 109 0.05 -11.73 9.57
C HIS A 109 -0.74 -11.58 8.25
N PHE A 110 -1.29 -10.40 7.99
CA PHE A 110 -2.03 -10.13 6.76
C PHE A 110 -1.11 -10.34 5.54
N ASN A 111 -1.55 -11.19 4.61
CA ASN A 111 -0.84 -11.44 3.36
C ASN A 111 -1.66 -10.95 2.16
N THR A 112 -1.13 -9.96 1.44
CA THR A 112 -1.82 -9.35 0.30
C THR A 112 -2.09 -10.35 -0.84
N ARG A 113 -1.19 -11.31 -1.09
CA ARG A 113 -1.36 -12.32 -2.15
C ARG A 113 -2.48 -13.30 -1.79
N SER A 114 -2.46 -13.83 -0.56
CA SER A 114 -3.51 -14.72 -0.08
C SER A 114 -4.87 -14.03 -0.10
N PHE A 115 -4.94 -12.79 0.39
CA PHE A 115 -6.16 -11.99 0.35
C PHE A 115 -6.71 -11.81 -1.07
N ALA A 116 -5.83 -11.54 -2.05
CA ALA A 116 -6.23 -11.39 -3.44
C ALA A 116 -6.73 -12.71 -4.05
N ALA A 117 -6.11 -13.84 -3.71
CA ALA A 117 -6.52 -15.16 -4.16
C ALA A 117 -7.88 -15.58 -3.57
N GLU A 118 -8.07 -15.41 -2.26
CA GLU A 118 -9.30 -15.76 -1.54
C GLU A 118 -10.52 -14.95 -2.04
N ASN A 119 -10.29 -13.70 -2.46
CA ASN A 119 -11.34 -12.80 -2.94
C ASN A 119 -11.41 -12.71 -4.49
N ASP A 120 -10.71 -13.59 -5.20
CA ASP A 120 -10.67 -13.67 -6.67
C ASP A 120 -10.39 -12.31 -7.36
N LEU A 121 -9.47 -11.53 -6.78
CA LEU A 121 -9.11 -10.18 -7.23
C LEU A 121 -8.11 -10.17 -8.38
N GLY A 122 -7.37 -11.28 -8.58
CA GLY A 122 -6.30 -11.38 -9.58
C GLY A 122 -5.11 -10.48 -9.27
N LEU A 123 -4.36 -10.08 -10.31
CA LEU A 123 -3.20 -9.20 -10.17
C LEU A 123 -3.64 -7.75 -9.85
N PRO A 124 -2.80 -7.00 -9.11
CA PRO A 124 -3.08 -5.60 -8.84
C PRO A 124 -3.08 -4.77 -10.12
N VAL A 125 -3.82 -3.66 -10.10
CA VAL A 125 -3.92 -2.71 -11.21
C VAL A 125 -3.14 -1.42 -10.96
N ALA A 126 -2.79 -1.15 -9.70
CA ALA A 126 -1.88 -0.08 -9.27
C ALA A 126 -1.29 -0.42 -7.91
N ALA A 127 -0.09 0.09 -7.62
CA ALA A 127 0.48 0.09 -6.28
C ALA A 127 1.37 1.32 -6.08
N VAL A 128 1.49 1.76 -4.82
CA VAL A 128 2.42 2.82 -4.41
C VAL A 128 2.83 2.58 -2.96
N TYR A 129 4.05 2.94 -2.58
CA TYR A 129 4.49 2.82 -1.19
C TYR A 129 5.19 4.09 -0.68
N PHE A 130 5.27 4.23 0.64
CA PHE A 130 6.11 5.22 1.30
C PHE A 130 6.69 4.65 2.59
N ASN A 131 7.73 5.29 3.11
CA ASN A 131 8.34 4.94 4.38
C ASN A 131 7.96 5.98 5.44
N ALA A 132 7.84 5.58 6.70
CA ALA A 132 7.60 6.49 7.81
C ALA A 132 8.49 6.16 9.01
N GLN A 133 9.36 7.09 9.38
CA GLN A 133 10.23 6.97 10.55
C GLN A 133 9.89 8.03 11.60
N ARG A 134 10.17 7.72 12.88
CA ARG A 134 10.00 8.68 13.97
C ARG A 134 10.76 9.96 13.66
N GLU A 135 10.18 11.11 14.01
CA GLU A 135 10.88 12.38 13.98
C GLU A 135 12.13 12.28 14.88
N THR A 136 13.31 12.09 14.29
CA THR A 136 14.56 12.28 15.03
C THR A 136 14.61 13.75 15.43
N ALA A 137 14.62 14.01 16.75
CA ALA A 137 14.81 15.35 17.29
C ALA A 137 15.99 15.99 16.57
N ALA A 138 15.75 17.17 15.98
CA ALA A 138 16.70 17.90 15.16
C ALA A 138 18.13 17.76 15.71
N ARG A 139 19.04 17.28 14.86
CA ARG A 139 20.48 17.45 15.10
C ARG A 139 20.71 18.95 15.09
N ARG A 140 20.66 19.58 16.28
CA ARG A 140 20.99 20.99 16.49
C ARG A 140 22.37 21.18 15.84
N ARG A 141 22.41 21.98 14.77
CA ARG A 141 23.64 22.53 14.22
C ARG A 141 24.13 23.66 15.10
#